data_AF-A0A451AVS1-F1
#
_entry.id   AF-A0A451AVS1-F1
#
_cell.length_a   1.000
_cell.length_b   1.000
_cell.length_c   1.000
_cell.angle_alpha   90.00
_cell.angle_beta   90.00
_cell.angle_gamma   90.00
#
_symmetry.space_group_name_H-M   'P 1'
#
loop_
_entity.id
_entity.type
_entity.pdbx_description
1 polymer ?
#
loop_
_entity_poly.entity_id
_entity_poly.type
_entity_poly.pdbx_seq_one_letter_code
_entity_poly.pdbx_strand_id
1 'polypeptide(L)' 'MKADAEIKISALEILNRHLGIVETERFIALIQRERFDYTKWRANLFPDISGEEISKRAMESLKASDSM' A
#
# COMPACT_ATOMS: atom_id res chain seq x y z
N MET A 1 10.43 -13.57 -1.28
CA MET A 1 9.11 -12.90 -1.23
C MET A 1 8.31 -13.56 -0.13
N LYS A 2 7.66 -12.80 0.76
CA LYS A 2 6.83 -13.39 1.82
C LYS A 2 5.60 -14.08 1.20
N ALA A 3 5.09 -15.12 1.87
CA ALA A 3 3.85 -15.74 1.44
C ALA A 3 2.66 -14.80 1.73
N ASP A 4 1.61 -14.88 0.92
CA ASP A 4 0.40 -14.06 1.08
C ASP A 4 -0.18 -14.13 2.49
N ALA A 5 -0.15 -15.32 3.11
CA ALA A 5 -0.60 -15.52 4.47
C ALA A 5 0.25 -14.74 5.49
N GLU A 6 1.57 -14.73 5.34
CA GLU A 6 2.48 -13.99 6.21
C GLU A 6 2.28 -12.48 6.09
N ILE A 7 2.02 -11.99 4.87
CA ILE A 7 1.72 -10.58 4.61
C ILE A 7 0.42 -10.17 5.33
N LYS A 8 -0.63 -10.99 5.23
CA LYS A 8 -1.92 -10.73 5.87
C LYS A 8 -1.82 -10.72 7.40
N ILE A 9 -1.15 -11.71 7.98
CA ILE A 9 -0.95 -11.79 9.44
C ILE A 9 -0.18 -10.56 9.93
N SER A 10 0.94 -10.23 9.29
CA SER A 10 1.75 -9.06 9.65
C SER A 10 0.95 -7.76 9.57
N ALA A 11 0.11 -7.61 8.54
CA ALA A 11 -0.72 -6.42 8.38
C ALA A 11 -1.79 -6.30 9.48
N LEU A 12 -2.45 -7.39 9.85
CA LEU A 12 -3.46 -7.39 10.92
C LEU A 12 -2.83 -7.03 12.28
N GLU A 13 -1.64 -7.53 12.57
CA GLU A 13 -0.91 -7.17 13.80
C GLU A 13 -0.56 -5.68 13.85
N ILE A 14 -0.10 -5.12 12.73
CA ILE A 14 0.21 -3.68 12.62
C ILE A 14 -1.06 -2.85 12.82
N LEU A 15 -2.14 -3.20 12.13
CA LEU A 15 -3.41 -2.48 12.25
C LEU A 15 -3.93 -2.51 13.69
N ASN A 16 -3.97 -3.68 14.32
CA ASN A 16 -4.44 -3.83 15.69
C ASN A 16 -3.57 -3.05 16.69
N ARG A 17 -2.25 -3.01 16.48
CA ARG A 17 -1.33 -2.25 17.32
C ARG A 17 -1.57 -0.74 17.25
N HIS A 18 -1.91 -0.21 16.08
CA HIS A 18 -2.04 1.24 15.86
C HIS A 18 -3.47 1.76 16.01
N LEU A 19 -4.47 0.95 15.67
CA LEU A 19 -5.87 1.35 15.66
C LEU A 19 -6.64 0.79 16.87
N GLY A 20 -6.18 -0.33 17.44
CA GLY A 20 -6.97 -1.12 18.38
C GLY A 20 -7.94 -2.08 17.68
N ILE A 21 -8.51 -2.98 18.46
CA ILE A 21 -9.27 -4.12 17.92
C ILE A 21 -10.57 -3.70 17.25
N VAL A 22 -11.31 -2.76 17.83
CA VAL A 22 -12.63 -2.32 17.32
C VAL A 22 -12.46 -1.61 15.97
N GLU A 23 -11.52 -0.69 15.89
CA GLU A 23 -11.22 0.08 14.68
C GLU A 23 -10.61 -0.81 13.58
N THR A 24 -9.79 -1.79 13.95
CA THR A 24 -9.24 -2.76 13.00
C THR A 24 -10.32 -3.61 12.35
N GLU A 25 -11.22 -4.20 13.15
CA GLU A 25 -12.35 -4.98 12.63
C GLU A 25 -13.25 -4.13 11.72
N ARG A 26 -13.53 -2.88 12.13
CA ARG A 26 -14.29 -1.94 11.30
C ARG A 26 -13.58 -1.61 9.99
N PHE A 27 -12.26 -1.39 10.01
CA PHE A 27 -11.46 -1.15 8.81
C PHE A 27 -11.53 -2.33 7.83
N ILE A 28 -11.36 -3.57 8.33
CA ILE A 28 -11.45 -4.77 7.49
C ILE A 28 -12.85 -4.89 6.86
N ALA A 29 -13.90 -4.65 7.65
CA ALA A 29 -15.27 -4.66 7.14
C ALA A 29 -15.50 -3.59 6.04
N LEU A 30 -14.94 -2.38 6.19
CA LEU A 30 -15.05 -1.31 5.19
C LEU A 30 -14.33 -1.67 3.88
N ILE A 31 -13.10 -2.17 3.97
CA ILE A 31 -12.32 -2.59 2.80
C ILE A 31 -12.98 -3.75 2.04
N GLN A 32 -13.70 -4.64 2.73
CA GLN A 32 -14.44 -5.72 2.10
C GLN A 32 -15.74 -5.25 1.43
N ARG A 33 -16.40 -4.24 1.99
CA ARG A 33 -17.71 -3.73 1.52
C ARG A 33 -17.56 -2.74 0.37
N GLU A 34 -16.50 -1.94 0.39
CA GLU A 34 -16.31 -0.83 -0.54
C GLU A 34 -14.99 -1.01 -1.30
N ARG A 35 -15.02 -0.77 -2.63
CA ARG A 35 -13.77 -0.69 -3.37
C ARG A 35 -12.99 0.53 -2.91
N PHE A 36 -11.86 0.28 -2.25
CA PHE A 36 -10.89 1.32 -1.97
C PHE A 36 -10.23 1.78 -3.28
N ASP A 37 -10.36 3.07 -3.60
CA ASP A 37 -9.73 3.67 -4.78
C ASP A 37 -8.24 3.92 -4.52
N TYR A 38 -7.44 2.88 -4.78
CA TYR A 38 -5.99 2.92 -4.62
C TYR A 38 -5.35 4.03 -5.47
N THR A 39 -5.90 4.33 -6.65
CA THR A 39 -5.37 5.38 -7.54
C THR A 39 -5.53 6.75 -6.91
N LYS A 40 -6.72 7.05 -6.37
CA LYS A 40 -6.95 8.32 -5.66
C LYS A 40 -6.11 8.44 -4.39
N TRP A 41 -6.05 7.38 -3.58
CA TRP A 41 -5.22 7.41 -2.37
C TRP A 41 -3.74 7.61 -2.70
N ARG A 42 -3.22 6.91 -3.72
CA ARG A 42 -1.82 7.01 -4.14
C ARG A 42 -1.46 8.39 -4.67
N ALA A 43 -2.36 9.04 -5.41
CA ALA A 43 -2.14 10.40 -5.93
C ALA A 43 -1.86 11.42 -4.80
N ASN A 44 -2.42 11.20 -3.61
CA ASN A 44 -2.24 12.10 -2.46
C ASN A 44 -0.97 11.82 -1.64
N LEU A 45 -0.22 10.74 -1.91
CA LEU A 45 0.99 10.39 -1.15
C LEU A 45 2.22 11.21 -1.56
N PHE A 46 2.20 11.78 -2.76
CA PHE A 46 3.31 12.54 -3.32
C PHE A 46 2.80 13.87 -3.88
N PRO A 47 2.35 14.79 -3.02
CA PRO A 47 1.74 16.05 -3.46
C PRO A 47 2.67 16.87 -4.38
N ASP A 48 3.99 16.69 -4.25
CA ASP A 48 5.00 17.44 -5.01
C ASP A 48 5.57 16.69 -6.23
N ILE A 49 5.07 15.48 -6.53
CA ILE A 49 5.58 14.63 -7.61
C ILE A 49 4.39 14.07 -8.40
N SER A 50 4.28 14.43 -9.68
CA SER A 50 3.22 13.90 -10.53
C SER A 50 3.28 12.38 -10.61
N GLY A 51 2.13 11.73 -10.79
CA GLY A 51 2.06 10.26 -10.97
C GLY A 51 2.95 9.74 -12.10
N GLU A 52 3.13 10.56 -13.13
CA GLU A 52 4.03 10.29 -14.26
C GLU A 52 5.51 10.30 -13.83
N GLU A 53 5.92 11.26 -13.00
CA GLU A 53 7.28 11.35 -12.48
C GLU A 53 7.59 10.21 -11.49
N ILE A 54 6.61 9.76 -10.69
CA ILE A 54 6.75 8.54 -9.87
C ILE A 54 6.94 7.31 -10.77
N SER A 55 6.13 7.18 -11.82
CA SER A 55 6.21 6.06 -12.77
C SER A 55 7.55 6.05 -13.49
N LYS A 56 8.05 7.23 -13.88
CA LYS A 56 9.35 7.40 -14.52
C LYS A 56 10.49 6.97 -13.59
N ARG A 57 10.51 7.46 -12.34
CA ARG A 57 11.52 7.05 -11.34
C ARG A 57 11.49 5.56 -11.02
N ALA A 58 10.29 4.96 -10.97
CA ALA A 58 10.14 3.52 -10.79
C ALA A 58 10.76 2.75 -11.97
N MET A 59 10.52 3.18 -13.22
CA MET A 59 11.15 2.58 -14.40
C MET A 59 12.66 2.78 -14.46
N GLU A 60 13.16 3.95 -14.04
CA GLU A 60 14.60 4.23 -13.95
C GLU A 60 15.29 3.34 -12.90
N SER A 61 14.64 3.11 -11.75
CA SER A 61 15.15 2.23 -10.70
C SER A 61 15.21 0.76 -11.14
N LEU A 62 14.24 0.31 -11.96
CA LEU A 62 14.24 -1.03 -12.55
C LEU A 62 15.38 -1.20 -13.56
N LYS A 63 15.56 -0.24 -14.49
CA LYS A 63 16.65 -0.29 -15.48
C LYS A 63 18.04 -0.24 -14.85
N ALA A 64 18.20 0.48 -13.75
CA ALA A 64 19.46 0.55 -13.01
C ALA A 64 19.80 -0.79 -12.32
N SER A 65 18.78 -1.60 -11.98
CA SER A 65 18.95 -2.93 -11.38
C SER A 65 19.28 -4.00 -12.42
N ASP A 66 18.81 -3.85 -13.66
CA ASP A 66 19.09 -4.76 -14.78
C ASP A 66 20.47 -4.52 -15.45
N SER A 67 21.13 -3.39 -15.14
CA SER A 67 22.43 -3.01 -15.71
C SER A 67 23.63 -3.34 -14.79
N MET A 68 23.42 -4.10 -13.72
CA MET A 68 24.46 -4.50 -12.75
C MET A 68 24.55 -6.01 -12.59
#